data_AF-A0A6A7C006-F1
#
_entry.id   AF-A0A6A7C006-F1
#
_cell.length_a   1.000
_cell.length_b   1.000
_cell.length_c   1.000
_cell.angle_alpha   90.00
_cell.angle_beta   90.00
_cell.angle_gamma   90.00
#
_symmetry.space_group_name_H-M   'P 1'
#
loop_
_entity.id
_entity.type
_entity.pdbx_description
1 polymer ?
#
loop_
_entity_poly.entity_id
_entity_poly.type
_entity_poly.pdbx_seq_one_letter_code
_entity_poly.pdbx_strand_id
1 'polypeptide(L)'
;MSSGYGLNGGPSRCIPFWQEFLACYMVSNNEVDKSGRPICGPAMEDYFECLHHKKEAIKTMALQNELRKRELASLKDRPTQSQLVEQYKTLLADIEKHKEGMDRRAPLPSLQTRKQAKELLEGITKDNRQPAAVKG
;
A
#
# COMPACT_ATOMS: atom_id res chain seq x y z
N MET A 1 -27.46 19.78 11.31
CA MET A 1 -28.71 20.16 10.60
C MET A 1 -29.49 18.89 10.31
N SER A 2 -30.75 18.85 10.73
CA SER A 2 -31.67 17.70 10.68
C SER A 2 -32.68 17.78 9.53
N SER A 3 -32.57 18.76 8.63
CA SER A 3 -33.54 19.05 7.56
C SER A 3 -33.29 18.32 6.24
N GLY A 4 -32.33 17.39 6.20
CA GLY A 4 -32.03 16.57 5.03
C GLY A 4 -31.30 17.26 3.87
N TYR A 5 -31.31 18.59 3.82
CA TYR A 5 -30.58 19.41 2.86
C TYR A 5 -29.34 20.07 3.50
N GLY A 6 -28.26 20.15 2.73
CA GLY A 6 -27.02 20.83 3.11
C GLY A 6 -27.08 22.33 2.85
N LEU A 7 -26.05 23.06 3.31
CA LEU A 7 -25.89 24.51 3.08
C LEU A 7 -25.93 24.90 1.59
N ASN A 8 -25.52 23.99 0.70
CA ASN A 8 -25.50 24.21 -0.75
C ASN A 8 -26.81 23.81 -1.45
N GLY A 9 -27.89 23.53 -0.70
CA GLY A 9 -29.19 23.10 -1.24
C GLY A 9 -29.23 21.66 -1.78
N GLY A 10 -28.08 21.00 -1.90
CA GLY A 10 -27.98 19.58 -2.24
C GLY A 10 -28.29 18.65 -1.06
N PRO A 11 -28.30 17.33 -1.29
CA PRO A 11 -28.49 16.34 -0.22
C PRO A 11 -27.43 16.52 0.88
N SER A 12 -27.87 16.47 2.13
CA SER A 12 -26.94 16.53 3.28
C SER A 12 -26.07 15.26 3.34
N ARG A 13 -24.87 15.37 3.93
CA ARG A 13 -23.89 14.27 4.02
C ARG A 13 -24.45 13.00 4.68
N CYS A 14 -25.35 13.16 5.64
CA CYS A 14 -25.92 12.05 6.42
C CYS A 14 -27.34 11.66 5.97
N ILE A 15 -27.81 12.14 4.81
CA ILE A 15 -29.15 11.82 4.31
C ILE A 15 -29.38 10.32 4.04
N PRO A 16 -28.40 9.52 3.57
CA PRO A 16 -28.61 8.09 3.34
C PRO A 16 -28.88 7.35 4.65
N PHE A 17 -28.10 7.63 5.71
CA PHE A 17 -28.32 7.02 7.04
C PHE A 17 -29.67 7.41 7.65
N TRP A 18 -30.12 8.65 7.41
CA TRP A 18 -31.45 9.08 7.83
C TRP A 18 -32.57 8.33 7.10
N GLN A 19 -32.40 8.08 5.79
CA GLN A 19 -33.37 7.31 5.00
C GLN A 19 -33.46 5.85 5.47
N GLU A 20 -32.34 5.22 5.78
CA GLU A 20 -32.30 3.86 6.34
C GLU A 20 -33.01 3.78 7.70
N PHE A 21 -32.75 4.75 8.59
CA PHE A 21 -33.45 4.83 9.86
C PHE A 21 -34.96 5.05 9.67
N LEU A 22 -35.35 5.98 8.80
CA LEU A 22 -36.76 6.25 8.50
C LEU A 22 -37.47 5.06 7.88
N ALA A 23 -36.81 4.34 6.96
CA ALA A 23 -37.35 3.12 6.35
C ALA A 23 -37.66 2.07 7.42
N CYS A 24 -36.73 1.86 8.36
CA CYS A 24 -36.97 0.97 9.49
C CYS A 24 -38.09 1.48 10.41
N TYR A 25 -38.06 2.76 10.76
CA TYR A 25 -38.98 3.39 11.70
C TYR A 25 -40.43 3.37 11.20
N MET A 26 -40.65 3.56 9.90
CA MET A 26 -41.98 3.50 9.28
C MET A 26 -42.56 2.08 9.26
N VAL A 27 -41.72 1.06 9.12
CA VAL A 27 -42.16 -0.35 9.01
C VAL A 27 -42.34 -1.01 10.38
N SER A 28 -41.50 -0.68 11.37
CA SER A 28 -41.43 -1.36 12.66
C SER A 28 -41.57 -0.39 13.84
N ASN A 29 -42.57 0.48 13.73
CA ASN A 29 -42.75 1.64 14.59
C ASN A 29 -42.88 1.23 16.07
N ASN A 30 -41.83 1.50 16.87
CA ASN A 30 -41.70 1.13 18.30
C ASN A 30 -41.71 -0.38 18.61
N GLU A 31 -41.38 -1.23 17.64
CA GLU A 31 -41.20 -2.65 17.90
C GLU A 31 -39.84 -2.92 18.58
N VAL A 32 -39.85 -3.88 19.51
CA VAL A 32 -38.66 -4.35 20.21
C VAL A 32 -38.30 -5.75 19.72
N ASP A 33 -37.01 -5.97 19.47
CA ASP A 33 -36.50 -7.29 19.12
C ASP A 33 -36.60 -8.24 20.32
N LYS A 34 -36.38 -9.55 20.11
CA LYS A 34 -36.39 -10.59 21.15
C LYS A 34 -35.45 -10.31 22.34
N SER A 35 -34.48 -9.41 22.13
CA SER A 35 -33.52 -8.94 23.14
C SER A 35 -34.00 -7.72 23.93
N GLY A 36 -35.24 -7.24 23.72
CA GLY A 36 -35.80 -6.04 24.36
C GLY A 36 -35.22 -4.71 23.88
N ARG A 37 -34.50 -4.71 22.76
CA ARG A 37 -33.90 -3.50 22.15
C ARG A 37 -34.79 -2.99 21.02
N PRO A 38 -34.85 -1.66 20.77
CA PRO A 38 -35.58 -1.13 19.62
C PRO A 38 -34.97 -1.71 18.32
N ILE A 39 -35.82 -2.24 17.44
CA ILE A 39 -35.38 -2.90 16.19
C ILE A 39 -34.58 -1.92 15.31
N CYS A 40 -34.95 -0.64 15.30
CA CYS A 40 -34.27 0.41 14.53
C CYS A 40 -33.12 1.10 15.26
N GLY A 41 -32.72 0.62 16.45
CA GLY A 41 -31.60 1.17 17.22
C GLY A 41 -30.28 1.25 16.44
N PRO A 42 -29.86 0.19 15.71
CA PRO A 42 -28.61 0.22 14.94
C PRO A 42 -28.58 1.30 13.86
N ALA A 43 -29.64 1.41 13.04
CA ALA A 43 -29.73 2.43 12.00
C ALA A 43 -29.75 3.86 12.58
N MET A 44 -30.37 4.03 13.75
CA MET A 44 -30.35 5.28 14.49
C MET A 44 -28.93 5.65 14.95
N GLU A 45 -28.18 4.68 15.49
CA GLU A 45 -26.80 4.89 15.92
C GLU A 45 -25.90 5.34 14.77
N ASP A 46 -26.05 4.76 13.57
CA ASP A 46 -25.27 5.13 12.39
C ASP A 46 -25.56 6.58 11.94
N TYR A 47 -26.82 7.03 12.01
CA TYR A 47 -27.18 8.43 11.76
C TYR A 47 -26.51 9.37 12.77
N PHE A 48 -26.54 9.04 14.06
CA PHE A 48 -25.90 9.86 15.10
C PHE A 48 -24.38 9.86 15.02
N GLU A 49 -23.79 8.75 14.58
CA GLU A 49 -22.37 8.63 14.30
C GLU A 49 -21.98 9.59 13.17
N CYS A 50 -22.69 9.57 12.04
CA CYS A 50 -22.43 10.50 10.94
C CYS A 50 -22.58 11.98 11.33
N LEU A 51 -23.49 12.33 12.24
CA LEU A 51 -23.64 13.74 12.66
C LEU A 51 -22.51 14.24 13.56
N HIS A 52 -22.03 13.39 14.46
CA HIS A 52 -21.18 13.81 15.57
C HIS A 52 -19.78 13.21 15.53
N HIS A 53 -19.54 12.21 14.68
CA HIS A 53 -18.28 11.50 14.50
C HIS A 53 -17.63 11.06 15.81
N LYS A 54 -18.42 10.73 16.85
CA LYS A 54 -17.88 10.42 18.19
C LYS A 54 -17.04 9.14 18.18
N LYS A 55 -17.56 8.08 17.55
CA LYS A 55 -16.89 6.78 17.47
C LYS A 55 -15.61 6.92 16.62
N GLU A 56 -15.68 7.64 15.50
CA GLU A 56 -14.53 7.97 14.67
C GLU A 56 -13.45 8.80 15.40
N ALA A 57 -13.84 9.84 16.13
CA ALA A 57 -12.90 10.69 16.87
C ALA A 57 -12.12 9.89 17.92
N ILE A 58 -12.80 9.01 18.67
CA ILE A 58 -12.16 8.15 19.66
C ILE A 58 -11.17 7.20 18.98
N LYS A 59 -11.58 6.56 17.89
CA LYS A 59 -10.75 5.60 17.15
C LYS A 59 -9.51 6.27 16.54
N THR A 60 -9.68 7.44 15.94
CA THR A 60 -8.57 8.20 15.32
C THR A 60 -7.60 8.70 16.38
N MET A 61 -8.08 9.20 17.52
CA MET A 61 -7.23 9.60 18.64
C MET A 61 -6.42 8.41 19.19
N ALA A 62 -7.05 7.25 19.38
CA ALA A 62 -6.35 6.05 19.84
C ALA A 62 -5.26 5.61 18.84
N LEU A 63 -5.58 5.60 17.55
CA LEU A 63 -4.62 5.27 16.50
C LEU A 63 -3.45 6.25 16.46
N GLN A 64 -3.73 7.55 16.49
CA GLN A 64 -2.70 8.59 16.50
C GLN A 64 -1.80 8.50 17.74
N ASN A 65 -2.35 8.14 18.89
CA ASN A 65 -1.56 7.94 20.11
C ASN A 65 -0.58 6.77 19.95
N GLU A 66 -1.04 5.64 19.40
CA GLU A 66 -0.17 4.49 19.15
C GLU A 66 0.87 4.78 18.07
N LEU A 67 0.51 5.52 17.01
CA LEU A 67 1.48 5.99 16.02
C LEU A 67 2.56 6.86 16.67
N ARG A 68 2.18 7.84 17.49
CA ARG A 68 3.13 8.70 18.20
C ARG A 68 4.06 7.90 19.12
N LYS A 69 3.54 6.89 19.83
CA LYS A 69 4.37 6.00 20.66
C LYS A 69 5.39 5.23 19.83
N ARG A 70 4.99 4.71 18.66
CA ARG A 70 5.88 4.00 17.74
C ARG A 70 6.92 4.93 17.12
N GLU A 71 6.56 6.17 16.80
CA GLU A 71 7.50 7.17 16.32
C GLU A 71 8.55 7.52 17.38
N LEU A 72 8.14 7.70 18.64
CA LEU A 72 9.06 7.95 19.76
C LEU A 72 9.98 6.75 20.04
N ALA A 73 9.46 5.53 19.98
CA ALA A 73 10.28 4.32 20.10
C ALA A 73 11.29 4.21 18.93
N SER A 74 10.82 4.44 17.70
CA SER A 74 11.67 4.47 16.51
C SER A 74 12.76 5.53 16.62
N LEU A 75 12.47 6.73 17.14
CA LEU A 75 13.46 7.78 17.39
C LEU A 75 14.54 7.34 18.38
N LYS A 76 14.17 6.62 19.44
CA LYS A 76 15.14 6.09 20.42
C LYS A 76 16.08 5.06 19.81
N ASP A 77 15.56 4.25 18.88
CA ASP A 77 16.33 3.25 18.16
C ASP A 77 17.06 3.84 16.93
N ARG A 78 16.97 5.15 16.67
CA ARG A 78 17.70 5.77 15.56
C ARG A 78 19.20 5.71 15.85
N PRO A 79 20.00 5.20 14.91
CA PRO A 79 21.44 5.16 15.09
C PRO A 79 21.98 6.60 15.17
N THR A 80 22.82 6.83 16.16
CA THR A 80 23.54 8.10 16.32
C THR A 80 24.49 8.30 15.14
N GLN A 81 24.89 9.53 14.84
CA GLN A 81 25.80 9.83 13.71
C GLN A 81 27.09 8.98 13.75
N SER A 82 27.63 8.72 14.94
CA SER A 82 28.77 7.82 15.15
C SER A 82 28.47 6.36 14.80
N GLN A 83 27.28 5.85 15.15
CA GLN A 83 26.85 4.50 14.84
C GLN A 83 26.60 4.31 13.34
N LEU A 84 26.06 5.33 12.67
CA LEU A 84 25.91 5.35 11.21
C LEU A 84 27.26 5.33 10.50
N VAL A 85 28.23 6.13 10.95
CA VAL A 85 29.60 6.12 10.40
C VAL A 85 30.23 4.73 10.56
N GLU A 86 30.05 4.09 11.71
CA GLU A 86 30.60 2.76 11.93
C GLU A 86 29.93 1.68 11.07
N GLN A 87 28.60 1.69 10.95
CA GLN A 87 27.88 0.82 10.01
C GLN A 87 28.34 1.02 8.56
N TYR A 88 28.64 2.25 8.16
CA TYR A 88 29.12 2.53 6.81
C TYR A 88 30.53 1.96 6.58
N LYS A 89 31.43 2.08 7.57
CA LYS A 89 32.76 1.45 7.51
C LYS A 89 32.68 -0.07 7.39
N THR A 90 31.80 -0.72 8.17
CA THR A 90 31.64 -2.17 8.10
C THR A 90 31.12 -2.61 6.73
N LEU A 91 30.15 -1.87 6.16
CA LEU A 91 29.66 -2.12 4.81
C LEU A 91 30.76 -1.99 3.75
N LEU A 92 31.61 -0.97 3.85
CA LEU A 92 32.74 -0.78 2.93
C LEU A 92 33.73 -1.95 3.03
N ALA A 93 34.07 -2.38 4.25
CA ALA A 93 34.97 -3.52 4.46
C ALA A 93 34.39 -4.84 3.90
N ASP A 94 33.07 -5.04 4.00
CA ASP A 94 32.40 -6.21 3.41
C ASP A 94 32.41 -6.17 1.88
N ILE A 95 32.22 -4.99 1.28
CA ILE A 95 32.36 -4.79 -0.17
C ILE A 95 33.80 -5.12 -0.62
N GLU A 96 34.81 -4.67 0.13
CA GLU A 96 36.21 -4.96 -0.16
C GLU A 96 36.51 -6.46 -0.09
N LYS A 97 36.05 -7.16 0.96
CA LYS A 97 36.17 -8.63 1.05
C LYS A 97 35.44 -9.36 -0.07
N HIS A 98 34.26 -8.87 -0.46
CA HIS A 98 33.53 -9.44 -1.60
C HIS A 98 34.28 -9.24 -2.91
N LYS A 99 34.95 -8.10 -3.09
CA LYS A 99 35.81 -7.81 -4.24
C LYS A 99 37.03 -8.73 -4.25
N GLU A 100 37.71 -8.89 -3.11
CA GLU A 100 38.82 -9.85 -2.98
C GLU A 100 38.36 -11.30 -3.22
N GLY A 101 37.17 -11.68 -2.75
CA GLY A 101 36.58 -12.99 -3.01
C GLY A 101 36.07 -13.17 -4.44
N MET A 102 35.91 -12.09 -5.20
CA MET A 102 35.59 -12.09 -6.63
C MET A 102 36.88 -12.15 -7.47
N ASP A 103 37.95 -11.48 -7.04
CA ASP A 103 39.28 -11.53 -7.64
C ASP A 103 40.02 -12.86 -7.36
N ARG A 104 39.74 -13.52 -6.22
CA ARG A 104 40.25 -14.87 -5.89
C ARG A 104 39.46 -16.01 -6.54
N ARG A 105 38.22 -15.77 -6.97
CA ARG A 105 37.53 -16.70 -7.87
C ARG A 105 38.22 -16.56 -9.22
N ALA A 106 38.65 -17.68 -9.79
CA ALA A 106 39.24 -17.71 -11.13
C ALA A 106 38.44 -16.78 -12.05
N PRO A 107 39.09 -15.91 -12.84
CA PRO A 107 38.38 -15.03 -13.75
C PRO A 107 37.34 -15.86 -14.48
N LEU A 108 36.05 -15.49 -14.36
CA LEU A 108 35.01 -15.99 -15.25
C LEU A 108 35.63 -15.96 -16.65
N PRO A 109 35.70 -17.07 -17.40
CA PRO A 109 36.51 -17.20 -18.60
C PRO A 109 36.24 -16.02 -19.51
N SER A 110 37.09 -15.00 -19.37
CA SER A 110 36.89 -13.73 -20.00
C SER A 110 37.42 -13.92 -21.40
N LEU A 111 36.57 -13.61 -22.38
CA LEU A 111 36.97 -13.32 -23.77
C LEU A 111 37.11 -14.51 -24.74
N GLN A 112 36.81 -15.76 -24.37
CA GLN A 112 36.65 -16.83 -25.39
C GLN A 112 35.27 -16.77 -26.08
N THR A 113 34.22 -16.45 -25.33
CA THR A 113 32.86 -16.35 -25.87
C THR A 113 32.62 -15.11 -26.72
N ARG A 114 33.42 -14.04 -26.63
CA ARG A 114 33.22 -12.85 -27.50
C ARG A 114 33.65 -13.10 -28.94
N LYS A 115 34.74 -13.83 -29.17
CA LYS A 115 35.14 -14.23 -30.53
C LYS A 115 34.17 -15.28 -31.08
N GLN A 116 33.82 -16.27 -30.27
CA GLN A 116 32.86 -17.31 -30.66
C GLN A 116 31.43 -16.76 -30.90
N ALA A 117 30.96 -15.81 -30.10
CA ALA A 117 29.66 -15.16 -30.31
C ALA A 117 29.65 -14.27 -31.56
N LYS A 118 30.79 -13.66 -31.90
CA LYS A 118 30.92 -12.87 -33.13
C LYS A 118 30.96 -13.77 -34.36
N GLU A 119 31.65 -14.90 -34.31
CA GLU A 119 31.63 -15.92 -35.37
C GLU A 119 30.24 -16.54 -35.56
N LEU A 120 29.50 -16.81 -34.47
CA LEU A 120 28.12 -17.30 -34.55
C LEU A 120 27.17 -16.26 -35.16
N LEU A 121 27.29 -14.98 -34.80
CA LEU A 121 26.48 -13.91 -35.39
C LEU A 121 26.83 -13.66 -36.86
N GLU A 122 28.11 -13.71 -37.21
CA GLU A 122 28.56 -13.56 -38.60
C GLU A 122 28.13 -14.74 -39.48
N GLY A 123 28.01 -15.95 -38.93
CA GLY A 123 27.44 -17.11 -39.61
C GLY A 123 25.95 -16.95 -39.94
N ILE A 124 25.14 -16.48 -38.98
CA ILE A 124 23.69 -16.30 -39.16
C ILE A 124 23.38 -15.24 -40.23
N THR A 125 24.21 -14.22 -40.39
CA THR A 125 24.00 -13.15 -41.39
C THR A 125 24.39 -13.54 -42.83
N LYS A 126 25.17 -14.62 -43.02
CA LYS A 126 25.63 -15.07 -44.34
C LYS A 126 24.69 -16.06 -45.03
N ASP A 127 23.90 -16.81 -44.28
CA ASP A 127 22.91 -17.75 -44.84
C ASP A 127 21.63 -17.07 -45.36
N ASN A 128 21.42 -15.78 -45.10
CA ASN A 128 20.16 -15.10 -45.43
C ASN A 128 20.26 -14.09 -46.59
N ARG A 129 21.08 -14.39 -47.62
CA ARG A 129 21.15 -13.58 -48.85
C ARG A 129 20.70 -14.37 -50.09
N GLN A 130 19.36 -14.55 -50.18
CA GLN A 130 18.48 -14.62 -51.37
C GLN A 130 18.72 -15.71 -52.46
N PRO A 131 17.81 -15.93 -53.44
CA PRO A 131 16.38 -15.55 -53.58
C PRO A 131 15.47 -16.67 -54.17
N ALA A 132 14.14 -16.65 -53.93
CA ALA A 132 13.14 -17.22 -54.84
C ALA A 132 11.73 -16.85 -54.35
N ALA A 133 11.03 -15.92 -55.01
CA ALA A 133 10.01 -16.22 -56.01
C ALA A 133 8.71 -16.77 -55.41
N VAL A 134 7.71 -15.88 -55.22
CA VAL A 134 6.30 -16.28 -55.15
C VAL A 134 5.59 -15.66 -56.35
N LYS A 135 5.33 -16.52 -57.34
CA LYS A 135 4.26 -16.39 -58.33
C LYS A 135 2.97 -16.93 -57.69
N GLY A 136 1.83 -16.31 -57.99
CA GLY A 136 0.49 -16.86 -57.70
C GLY A 136 -0.39 -15.86 -56.96
#